data_AF-A0A1G1YV38-F1
#
_entry.id   AF-A0A1G1YV38-F1
#
_cell.length_a   1.000
_cell.length_b   1.000
_cell.length_c   1.000
_cell.angle_alpha   90.00
_cell.angle_beta   90.00
_cell.angle_gamma   90.00
#
_symmetry.space_group_name_H-M   'P 1'
#
loop_
_entity.id
_entity.type
_entity.pdbx_description
1 polymer ?
#
loop_
_entity_poly.entity_id
_entity_poly.type
_entity_poly.pdbx_seq_one_letter_code
_entity_poly.pdbx_strand_id
1 'polypeptide(L)'
;MNKKKLTFSLLLASLLIAAFTGCPIPSESGQPEIILTHVPFYGSFIDEYLAGIVRGVNPLEYRVAVYLRIGPGAGWYNKPTWANPLTPIGPFSNWVCDVVTGGNDDWARAYATFLLPNGVKPPYCDNCYNLPEIPQAVALAQVSRGDGYVNWPPEISPSIPEIIGGIENQITIDLSEYKEDDLASGPEVYWQVNYEYYDELISLVEINGDLLTIFFTGLSQGSTTITIFLVDSDLLFDSQEVKISHPQS
;
A
#
# COMPACT_ATOMS: atom_id res chain seq x y z
N MET A 1 -60.53 7.24 63.37
CA MET A 1 -59.81 6.00 63.72
C MET A 1 -59.07 5.52 62.47
N ASN A 2 -57.80 5.17 62.62
CA ASN A 2 -56.87 4.55 61.66
C ASN A 2 -56.12 5.39 60.61
N LYS A 3 -54.79 5.33 60.80
CA LYS A 3 -53.65 5.82 60.02
C LYS A 3 -53.50 5.13 58.66
N LYS A 4 -52.61 5.71 57.83
CA LYS A 4 -51.77 5.16 56.73
C LYS A 4 -52.22 5.70 55.36
N LYS A 5 -51.36 6.12 54.44
CA LYS A 5 -49.90 6.16 54.30
C LYS A 5 -49.58 7.19 53.19
N LEU A 6 -48.51 7.93 53.38
CA LEU A 6 -47.88 8.77 52.34
C LEU A 6 -47.15 7.84 51.35
N THR A 7 -47.47 7.92 50.06
CA THR A 7 -46.63 7.32 49.00
C THR A 7 -46.52 8.27 47.83
N PHE A 8 -45.31 8.78 47.66
CA PHE A 8 -44.79 9.47 46.49
C PHE A 8 -44.89 8.55 45.27
N SER A 9 -45.58 8.97 44.22
CA SER A 9 -45.57 8.27 42.93
C SER A 9 -44.55 8.95 42.02
N LEU A 10 -43.36 8.35 41.92
CA LEU A 10 -42.50 8.49 40.75
C LEU A 10 -42.97 7.45 39.72
N LEU A 11 -43.30 7.88 38.50
CA LEU A 11 -43.29 7.05 37.29
C LEU A 11 -43.09 7.99 36.09
N LEU A 12 -41.83 8.24 35.75
CA LEU A 12 -41.10 7.64 34.62
C LEU A 12 -41.50 8.26 33.27
N ALA A 13 -40.69 9.24 32.85
CA ALA A 13 -40.72 9.81 31.51
C ALA A 13 -40.43 8.70 30.48
N SER A 14 -41.40 8.45 29.61
CA SER A 14 -41.25 7.60 28.44
C SER A 14 -40.30 8.26 27.44
N LEU A 15 -39.04 7.84 27.45
CA LEU A 15 -38.09 8.17 26.39
C LEU A 15 -38.47 7.36 25.15
N LEU A 16 -39.03 8.02 24.15
CA LEU A 16 -39.18 7.46 22.80
C LEU A 16 -37.76 7.21 22.25
N ILE A 17 -37.24 5.99 22.40
CA ILE A 17 -36.10 5.54 21.61
C ILE A 17 -36.66 5.24 20.23
N ALA A 18 -36.36 6.12 19.27
CA ALA A 18 -36.54 5.80 17.86
C ALA A 18 -35.80 4.48 17.61
N ALA A 19 -36.56 3.43 17.31
CA ALA A 19 -36.02 2.22 16.77
C ALA A 19 -35.35 2.61 15.45
N PHE A 20 -34.01 2.67 15.44
CA PHE A 20 -33.26 2.51 14.21
C PHE A 20 -33.57 1.11 13.72
N THR A 21 -34.65 0.99 12.93
CA THR A 21 -34.91 -0.18 12.11
C THR A 21 -33.66 -0.33 11.26
N GLY A 22 -32.85 -1.32 11.61
CA GLY A 22 -31.62 -1.65 10.89
C GLY A 22 -31.93 -1.67 9.41
N CYS A 23 -31.19 -0.85 8.65
CA CYS A 23 -31.09 -1.05 7.23
C CYS A 23 -30.65 -2.51 7.05
N PRO A 24 -31.41 -3.37 6.36
CA PRO A 24 -30.92 -4.71 6.07
C PRO A 24 -29.67 -4.53 5.22
N ILE A 25 -28.51 -4.82 5.82
CA ILE A 25 -27.26 -4.94 5.08
C ILE A 25 -27.53 -6.03 4.05
N PRO A 26 -27.34 -5.78 2.74
CA PRO A 26 -27.55 -6.81 1.75
C PRO A 26 -26.73 -8.03 2.17
N SER A 27 -27.40 -9.17 2.34
CA SER A 27 -26.71 -10.46 2.46
C SER A 27 -26.01 -10.67 1.13
N GLU A 28 -24.72 -10.32 1.06
CA GLU A 28 -23.93 -10.52 -0.13
C GLU A 28 -23.78 -12.04 -0.35
N SER A 29 -24.64 -12.55 -1.22
CA SER A 29 -24.64 -13.91 -1.78
C SER A 29 -23.42 -14.13 -2.70
N GLY A 30 -22.27 -13.56 -2.38
CA GLY A 30 -21.00 -13.81 -3.04
C GLY A 30 -20.26 -14.95 -2.36
N GLN A 31 -19.44 -15.68 -3.10
CA GLN A 31 -18.47 -16.59 -2.49
C GLN A 31 -17.56 -15.78 -1.55
N PRO A 32 -17.34 -16.21 -0.29
CA PRO A 32 -16.43 -15.53 0.62
C PRO A 32 -15.06 -15.35 -0.01
N GLU A 33 -14.52 -14.14 0.07
CA GLU A 33 -13.22 -13.79 -0.49
C GLU A 33 -12.43 -12.95 0.52
N ILE A 34 -11.12 -13.15 0.52
CA ILE A 34 -10.15 -12.30 1.22
C ILE A 34 -9.10 -11.85 0.20
N ILE A 35 -8.91 -10.54 0.10
CA ILE A 35 -8.01 -9.92 -0.88
C ILE A 35 -6.97 -9.12 -0.09
N LEU A 36 -5.69 -9.34 -0.40
CA LEU A 36 -4.60 -8.52 0.11
C LEU A 36 -4.56 -7.20 -0.68
N THR A 37 -4.53 -6.08 0.04
CA THR A 37 -4.42 -4.74 -0.55
C THR A 37 -3.11 -4.05 -0.21
N HIS A 38 -2.38 -4.56 0.79
CA HIS A 38 -1.04 -4.12 1.12
C HIS A 38 -0.24 -5.30 1.70
N VAL A 39 1.00 -5.45 1.23
CA VAL A 39 1.97 -6.44 1.70
C VAL A 39 3.24 -5.68 2.08
N PRO A 40 3.77 -5.86 3.29
CA PRO A 40 4.93 -5.09 3.75
C PRO A 40 6.20 -5.49 2.98
N PHE A 41 7.06 -4.51 2.70
CA PHE A 41 8.33 -4.71 1.99
C PHE A 41 9.27 -5.65 2.73
N TYR A 42 9.90 -6.59 2.02
CA TYR A 42 10.88 -7.52 2.62
C TYR A 42 12.05 -6.78 3.26
N GLY A 43 12.33 -7.07 4.54
CA GLY A 43 13.42 -6.43 5.29
C GLY A 43 13.16 -4.96 5.68
N SER A 44 11.96 -4.43 5.46
CA SER A 44 11.60 -3.07 5.89
C SER A 44 11.05 -3.04 7.31
N PHE A 45 11.41 -1.97 8.03
CA PHE A 45 10.92 -1.62 9.37
C PHE A 45 9.95 -0.43 9.36
N ILE A 46 9.59 0.08 8.18
CA ILE A 46 8.78 1.31 8.03
C ILE A 46 7.31 0.96 7.71
N ASP A 47 7.06 -0.17 7.06
CA ASP A 47 5.72 -0.69 6.73
C ASP A 47 5.55 -2.08 7.33
N GLU A 48 5.12 -2.16 8.59
CA GLU A 48 5.17 -3.36 9.43
C GLU A 48 3.86 -4.20 9.42
N TYR A 49 2.92 -3.87 8.55
CA TYR A 49 1.56 -4.42 8.58
C TYR A 49 1.15 -5.08 7.26
N LEU A 50 0.27 -6.06 7.36
CA LEU A 50 -0.44 -6.66 6.24
C LEU A 50 -1.87 -6.12 6.24
N ALA A 51 -2.40 -5.71 5.09
CA ALA A 51 -3.78 -5.23 5.00
C ALA A 51 -4.54 -5.84 3.85
N GLY A 52 -5.86 -5.81 3.97
CA GLY A 52 -6.75 -6.33 2.95
C GLY A 52 -8.21 -5.95 3.14
N ILE A 53 -9.03 -6.51 2.27
CA ILE A 53 -10.49 -6.44 2.33
C ILE A 53 -11.11 -7.83 2.27
N VAL A 54 -12.35 -7.95 2.76
CA VAL A 54 -13.17 -9.16 2.62
C VAL A 54 -14.43 -8.87 1.82
N ARG A 55 -14.95 -9.88 1.12
CA ARG A 55 -16.20 -9.80 0.34
C ARG A 55 -17.06 -11.04 0.56
N GLY A 56 -18.37 -10.94 0.27
CA GLY A 56 -19.28 -12.08 0.38
C GLY A 56 -19.55 -12.57 1.80
N VAL A 57 -19.22 -11.77 2.82
CA VAL A 57 -19.47 -12.08 4.24
C VAL A 57 -19.88 -10.82 5.01
N ASN A 58 -20.58 -11.00 6.13
CA ASN A 58 -20.75 -9.93 7.11
C ASN A 58 -19.45 -9.78 7.93
N PRO A 59 -18.72 -8.66 7.84
CA PRO A 59 -17.40 -8.52 8.49
C PRO A 59 -17.44 -8.67 10.02
N LEU A 60 -18.58 -8.39 10.66
CA LEU A 60 -18.73 -8.54 12.12
C LEU A 60 -18.73 -10.00 12.57
N GLU A 61 -19.13 -10.92 11.70
CA GLU A 61 -19.24 -12.36 11.96
C GLU A 61 -17.96 -13.13 11.64
N TYR A 62 -16.91 -12.45 11.17
CA TYR A 62 -15.66 -13.07 10.74
C TYR A 62 -14.42 -12.38 11.33
N ARG A 63 -13.28 -13.07 11.28
CA ARG A 63 -11.95 -12.60 11.67
C ARG A 63 -10.91 -13.12 10.67
N VAL A 64 -9.76 -12.46 10.62
CA VAL A 64 -8.63 -12.90 9.79
C VAL A 64 -7.58 -13.55 10.66
N ALA A 65 -7.20 -14.78 10.36
CA ALA A 65 -5.99 -15.39 10.92
C ALA A 65 -4.83 -15.19 9.94
N VAL A 66 -3.71 -14.68 10.42
CA VAL A 66 -2.52 -14.40 9.60
C VAL A 66 -1.38 -15.30 10.04
N TYR A 67 -0.65 -15.85 9.08
CA TYR A 67 0.59 -16.57 9.29
C TYR A 67 1.68 -15.95 8.43
N LEU A 68 2.88 -15.85 8.97
CA LEU A 68 4.08 -15.51 8.23
C LEU A 68 5.07 -16.65 8.24
N ARG A 69 5.92 -16.74 7.21
CA ARG A 69 7.01 -17.71 7.16
C ARG A 69 8.34 -16.99 7.09
N ILE A 70 9.28 -17.35 7.95
CA ILE A 70 10.64 -16.80 7.91
C ILE A 70 11.51 -17.76 7.07
N GLY A 71 12.18 -17.27 6.02
CA GLY A 71 13.27 -17.98 5.33
C GLY A 71 13.02 -19.31 4.57
N PRO A 72 13.93 -19.71 3.65
CA PRO A 72 13.93 -21.05 3.08
C PRO A 72 14.41 -22.04 4.14
N GLY A 73 13.48 -22.86 4.63
CA GLY A 73 13.76 -23.89 5.64
C GLY A 73 13.37 -23.52 7.07
N ALA A 74 12.90 -22.29 7.32
CA ALA A 74 12.26 -21.95 8.59
C ALA A 74 10.72 -22.00 8.48
N GLY A 75 10.08 -22.03 9.65
CA GLY A 75 8.69 -22.37 9.80
C GLY A 75 7.74 -21.18 9.76
N TRP A 76 6.46 -21.51 9.87
CA TRP A 76 5.35 -20.59 9.98
C TRP A 76 5.15 -20.13 11.42
N TYR A 77 4.62 -18.92 11.57
CA TYR A 77 4.27 -18.29 12.83
C TYR A 77 2.93 -17.58 12.69
N ASN A 78 2.02 -17.73 13.66
CA ASN A 78 0.76 -16.97 13.64
C ASN A 78 0.97 -15.52 14.11
N LYS A 79 0.17 -14.62 13.55
CA LYS A 79 0.17 -13.17 13.79
C LYS A 79 -1.22 -12.65 14.17
N PRO A 80 -1.32 -11.48 14.83
CA PRO A 80 -0.20 -10.63 15.27
C PRO A 80 0.60 -11.24 16.42
N THR A 81 -0.06 -11.97 17.33
CA THR A 81 0.63 -12.67 18.42
C THR A 81 -0.02 -14.03 18.70
N TRP A 82 0.67 -14.92 19.42
CA TRP A 82 0.07 -16.17 19.91
C TRP A 82 -1.08 -15.94 20.89
N ALA A 83 -0.99 -14.90 21.72
CA ALA A 83 -2.02 -14.58 22.71
C ALA A 83 -3.29 -14.05 22.04
N ASN A 84 -3.14 -13.29 20.95
CA ASN A 84 -4.23 -12.69 20.19
C ASN A 84 -4.01 -12.96 18.69
N PRO A 85 -4.34 -14.16 18.17
CA PRO A 85 -3.99 -14.59 16.81
C PRO A 85 -5.05 -14.24 15.76
N LEU A 86 -6.05 -13.44 16.12
CA LEU A 86 -7.17 -13.08 15.24
C LEU A 86 -7.20 -11.56 15.05
N THR A 87 -7.10 -11.16 13.79
CA THR A 87 -7.19 -9.77 13.35
C THR A 87 -8.66 -9.39 13.14
N PRO A 88 -9.12 -8.28 13.75
CA PRO A 88 -10.48 -7.80 13.56
C PRO A 88 -10.69 -7.26 12.14
N ILE A 89 -11.92 -7.39 11.65
CA ILE A 89 -12.36 -6.81 10.38
C ILE A 89 -13.23 -5.59 10.71
N GLY A 90 -12.92 -4.46 10.07
CA GLY A 90 -13.65 -3.21 10.21
C GLY A 90 -15.05 -3.27 9.57
N PRO A 91 -15.91 -2.29 9.88
CA PRO A 91 -17.28 -2.23 9.34
C PRO A 91 -17.34 -2.02 7.82
N PHE A 92 -16.26 -1.53 7.22
CA PHE A 92 -16.11 -1.37 5.76
C PHE A 92 -15.35 -2.55 5.12
N SER A 93 -15.35 -3.70 5.79
CA SER A 93 -14.71 -4.95 5.34
C SER A 93 -13.19 -4.89 5.20
N ASN A 94 -12.54 -3.81 5.61
CA ASN A 94 -11.09 -3.68 5.64
C ASN A 94 -10.50 -4.31 6.92
N TRP A 95 -9.27 -4.82 6.83
CA TRP A 95 -8.54 -5.35 7.99
C TRP A 95 -7.06 -4.99 7.89
N VAL A 96 -6.41 -4.87 9.05
CA VAL A 96 -4.99 -4.55 9.18
C VAL A 96 -4.41 -5.44 10.27
N CYS A 97 -3.38 -6.21 9.94
CA CYS A 97 -2.65 -7.06 10.88
C CYS A 97 -1.24 -6.53 11.02
N ASP A 98 -0.82 -6.28 12.27
CA ASP A 98 0.60 -6.13 12.58
C ASP A 98 1.30 -7.49 12.37
N VAL A 99 2.31 -7.52 11.51
CA VAL A 99 3.06 -8.74 11.17
C VAL A 99 4.53 -8.65 11.57
N VAL A 100 5.08 -7.46 11.79
CA VAL A 100 6.44 -7.23 12.31
C VAL A 100 6.36 -6.90 13.80
N THR A 101 6.17 -7.94 14.60
CA THR A 101 6.01 -7.83 16.05
C THR A 101 7.30 -8.06 16.83
N GLY A 102 8.37 -8.45 16.14
CA GLY A 102 9.72 -8.61 16.67
C GLY A 102 10.52 -9.74 16.00
N GLY A 103 11.69 -10.04 16.55
CA GLY A 103 12.54 -11.12 16.02
C GLY A 103 13.00 -10.83 14.60
N ASN A 104 12.73 -11.77 13.68
CA ASN A 104 13.10 -11.70 12.26
C ASN A 104 11.86 -11.64 11.35
N ASP A 105 10.74 -11.10 11.85
CA ASP A 105 9.47 -11.00 11.13
C ASP A 105 9.59 -10.14 9.84
N ASP A 106 10.42 -9.11 9.89
CA ASP A 106 10.83 -8.25 8.77
C ASP A 106 11.34 -9.08 7.58
N TRP A 107 12.04 -10.19 7.87
CA TRP A 107 12.56 -11.15 6.89
C TRP A 107 11.58 -12.27 6.51
N ALA A 108 10.27 -12.11 6.76
CA ALA A 108 9.29 -13.10 6.33
C ALA A 108 9.24 -13.23 4.80
N ARG A 109 9.26 -14.45 4.27
CA ARG A 109 9.24 -14.78 2.85
C ARG A 109 7.86 -15.18 2.32
N ALA A 110 6.85 -15.24 3.18
CA ALA A 110 5.48 -15.48 2.75
C ALA A 110 4.49 -15.06 3.83
N TYR A 111 3.28 -14.72 3.39
CA TYR A 111 2.12 -14.58 4.24
C TYR A 111 0.98 -15.49 3.76
N ALA A 112 0.22 -15.99 4.70
CA ALA A 112 -1.04 -16.69 4.47
C ALA A 112 -2.11 -16.06 5.35
N THR A 113 -3.29 -15.81 4.78
CA THR A 113 -4.41 -15.20 5.48
C THR A 113 -5.66 -16.04 5.28
N PHE A 114 -6.33 -16.34 6.38
CA PHE A 114 -7.53 -17.17 6.40
C PHE A 114 -8.70 -16.36 6.92
N LEU A 115 -9.81 -16.36 6.18
CA LEU A 115 -11.06 -15.79 6.63
C LEU A 115 -11.82 -16.84 7.46
N LEU A 116 -11.99 -16.58 8.75
CA LEU A 116 -12.56 -17.51 9.72
C LEU A 116 -13.86 -16.95 10.33
N PRO A 117 -14.90 -17.77 10.54
CA PRO A 117 -16.03 -17.38 11.38
C PRO A 117 -15.55 -16.94 12.77
N ASN A 118 -16.18 -15.91 13.32
CA ASN A 118 -15.85 -15.36 14.62
C ASN A 118 -15.99 -16.44 15.72
N GLY A 119 -15.00 -16.53 16.60
CA GLY A 119 -14.90 -17.56 17.65
C GLY A 119 -14.14 -18.82 17.25
N VAL A 120 -13.84 -19.03 15.97
CA VAL A 120 -12.91 -20.09 15.54
C VAL A 120 -11.49 -19.72 15.96
N LYS A 121 -10.83 -20.60 16.71
CA LYS A 121 -9.43 -20.41 17.12
C LYS A 121 -8.50 -20.98 16.04
N PRO A 122 -7.62 -20.16 15.45
CA PRO A 122 -6.62 -20.67 14.51
C PRO A 122 -5.60 -21.55 15.26
N PRO A 123 -5.00 -22.57 14.61
CA PRO A 123 -3.95 -23.37 15.23
C PRO A 123 -2.76 -22.53 15.70
N TYR A 124 -2.31 -22.79 16.92
CA TYR A 124 -1.04 -22.23 17.42
C TYR A 124 0.09 -22.67 16.49
N CYS A 125 0.95 -21.73 16.11
CA CYS A 125 2.09 -22.03 15.27
C CYS A 125 3.32 -21.23 15.69
N ASP A 126 4.34 -21.97 16.07
CA ASP A 126 5.67 -21.49 16.43
C ASP A 126 6.67 -22.37 15.70
N ASN A 127 7.25 -21.83 14.63
CA ASN A 127 8.14 -22.53 13.73
C ASN A 127 7.55 -23.82 13.12
N CYS A 128 6.27 -23.82 12.73
CA CYS A 128 5.68 -25.00 12.09
C CYS A 128 6.29 -25.22 10.70
N TYR A 129 6.68 -26.45 10.40
CA TYR A 129 7.23 -26.77 9.08
C TYR A 129 6.22 -26.55 7.93
N ASN A 130 4.97 -26.97 8.16
CA ASN A 130 3.87 -26.78 7.21
C ASN A 130 2.94 -25.65 7.68
N LEU A 131 2.33 -24.95 6.72
CA LEU A 131 1.25 -24.03 7.01
C LEU A 131 0.09 -24.83 7.66
N PRO A 132 -0.45 -24.40 8.81
CA PRO A 132 -1.55 -25.12 9.44
C PRO A 132 -2.79 -25.19 8.54
N GLU A 133 -3.40 -26.37 8.46
CA GLU A 133 -4.71 -26.53 7.82
C GLU A 133 -5.81 -26.03 8.76
N ILE A 134 -6.74 -25.23 8.22
CA ILE A 134 -7.90 -24.71 8.96
C ILE A 134 -9.16 -25.04 8.18
N PRO A 135 -9.79 -26.22 8.42
CA PRO A 135 -10.96 -26.66 7.65
C PRO A 135 -12.17 -25.72 7.71
N GLN A 136 -12.25 -24.89 8.76
CA GLN A 136 -13.32 -23.90 8.94
C GLN A 136 -13.08 -22.59 8.18
N ALA A 137 -11.91 -22.43 7.53
CA ALA A 137 -11.65 -21.25 6.73
C ALA A 137 -12.56 -21.23 5.49
N VAL A 138 -13.20 -20.09 5.25
CA VAL A 138 -14.11 -19.90 4.11
C VAL A 138 -13.42 -19.24 2.91
N ALA A 139 -12.27 -18.62 3.14
CA ALA A 139 -11.41 -18.05 2.10
C ALA A 139 -9.95 -18.06 2.56
N LEU A 140 -9.03 -18.05 1.59
CA LEU A 140 -7.59 -18.05 1.79
C LEU A 140 -6.93 -17.15 0.74
N ALA A 141 -6.02 -16.29 1.18
CA ALA A 141 -5.07 -15.64 0.30
C ALA A 141 -3.65 -15.91 0.79
N GLN A 142 -2.75 -16.27 -0.14
CA GLN A 142 -1.33 -16.46 0.14
C GLN A 142 -0.52 -15.59 -0.81
N VAL A 143 0.58 -15.06 -0.30
CA VAL A 143 1.56 -14.31 -1.09
C VAL A 143 2.96 -14.73 -0.66
N SER A 144 3.85 -14.88 -1.63
CA SER A 144 5.28 -15.06 -1.38
C SER A 144 5.97 -13.71 -1.43
N ARG A 145 6.82 -13.43 -0.44
CA ARG A 145 7.84 -12.37 -0.44
C ARG A 145 9.13 -13.00 -0.92
N GLY A 146 9.50 -12.74 -2.16
CA GLY A 146 10.71 -13.30 -2.75
C GLY A 146 11.95 -12.46 -2.43
N ASP A 147 13.10 -13.10 -2.52
CA ASP A 147 14.43 -12.48 -2.53
C ASP A 147 14.66 -11.62 -3.81
N GLY A 148 13.68 -11.60 -4.72
CA GLY A 148 13.61 -10.80 -5.95
C GLY A 148 12.32 -9.97 -6.10
N TYR A 149 11.58 -9.75 -5.01
CA TYR A 149 10.50 -8.75 -4.92
C TYR A 149 10.83 -7.73 -3.83
N VAL A 150 12.08 -7.28 -3.81
CA VAL A 150 12.40 -5.99 -3.18
C VAL A 150 12.21 -4.98 -4.28
N ASN A 151 11.06 -4.32 -4.37
CA ASN A 151 10.95 -3.19 -5.28
C ASN A 151 11.80 -2.06 -4.67
N TRP A 152 13.02 -1.88 -5.18
CA TRP A 152 13.84 -0.73 -4.86
C TRP A 152 13.33 0.45 -5.69
N PRO A 153 13.41 1.70 -5.20
CA PRO A 153 13.16 2.83 -6.06
C PRO A 153 14.04 2.70 -7.31
N PRO A 154 13.51 2.97 -8.51
CA PRO A 154 14.33 2.97 -9.71
C PRO A 154 15.42 4.05 -9.55
N GLU A 155 16.60 3.86 -10.16
CA GLU A 155 17.74 4.77 -9.96
C GLU A 155 18.04 5.58 -11.22
N ILE A 156 18.23 6.90 -11.07
CA ILE A 156 18.75 7.75 -12.13
C ILE A 156 20.28 7.63 -12.13
N SER A 157 20.78 6.66 -12.90
CA SER A 157 22.20 6.32 -12.98
C SER A 157 22.58 6.00 -14.44
N PRO A 158 23.61 6.66 -15.01
CA PRO A 158 24.36 7.76 -14.41
C PRO A 158 23.50 9.02 -14.22
N SER A 159 24.03 10.03 -13.54
CA SER A 159 23.32 11.31 -13.38
C SER A 159 23.13 12.01 -14.73
N ILE A 160 21.94 12.56 -14.96
CA ILE A 160 21.61 13.34 -16.16
C ILE A 160 22.46 14.62 -16.14
N PRO A 161 23.24 14.90 -17.20
CA PRO A 161 24.08 16.09 -17.26
C PRO A 161 23.26 17.37 -17.50
N GLU A 162 23.92 18.52 -17.43
CA GLU A 162 23.33 19.78 -17.88
C GLU A 162 22.88 19.67 -19.35
N ILE A 163 21.61 20.01 -19.62
CA ILE A 163 21.05 20.00 -20.97
C ILE A 163 21.27 21.39 -21.56
N ILE A 164 22.04 21.44 -22.64
CA ILE A 164 22.36 22.67 -23.34
C ILE A 164 21.58 22.71 -24.65
N GLY A 165 20.63 23.64 -24.76
CA GLY A 165 19.90 23.92 -25.99
C GLY A 165 20.80 24.42 -27.12
N GLY A 166 20.32 24.31 -28.35
CA GLY A 166 20.99 24.85 -29.53
C GLY A 166 20.40 26.18 -29.99
N ILE A 167 20.60 26.51 -31.26
CA ILE A 167 19.89 27.62 -31.94
C ILE A 167 18.42 27.33 -32.23
N GLU A 168 17.99 26.09 -31.98
CA GLU A 168 16.61 25.66 -32.18
C GLU A 168 15.79 25.94 -30.92
N ASN A 169 14.51 26.27 -31.10
CA ASN A 169 13.58 26.54 -30.00
C ASN A 169 13.14 25.26 -29.27
N GLN A 170 13.76 24.12 -29.55
CA GLN A 170 13.51 22.89 -28.82
C GLN A 170 14.76 22.03 -28.77
N ILE A 171 14.80 21.13 -27.78
CA ILE A 171 15.78 20.05 -27.69
C ILE A 171 15.06 18.78 -27.25
N THR A 172 15.50 17.64 -27.78
CA THR A 172 15.00 16.32 -27.35
C THR A 172 16.17 15.47 -26.91
N ILE A 173 16.05 14.90 -25.72
CA ILE A 173 17.05 14.03 -25.09
C ILE A 173 16.41 12.66 -24.86
N ASP A 174 17.19 11.61 -25.14
CA ASP A 174 16.83 10.24 -24.81
C ASP A 174 17.29 9.93 -23.38
N LEU A 175 16.34 9.61 -22.50
CA LEU A 175 16.60 9.33 -21.10
C LEU A 175 16.89 7.84 -20.83
N SER A 176 16.79 6.97 -21.83
CA SER A 176 16.94 5.52 -21.66
C SER A 176 18.30 5.12 -21.08
N GLU A 177 19.36 5.89 -21.35
CA GLU A 177 20.70 5.61 -20.83
C GLU A 177 20.88 5.96 -19.35
N TYR A 178 20.00 6.77 -18.76
CA TYR A 178 20.03 7.19 -17.35
C TYR A 178 19.07 6.40 -16.48
N LYS A 179 18.49 5.32 -17.02
CA LYS A 179 17.52 4.47 -16.33
C LYS A 179 18.22 3.18 -15.87
N GLU A 180 18.44 3.05 -14.56
CA GLU A 180 18.89 1.81 -13.94
C GLU A 180 17.73 1.21 -13.14
N ASP A 181 17.30 0.00 -13.52
CA ASP A 181 16.30 -0.80 -12.80
C ASP A 181 16.98 -2.12 -12.42
N ASP A 182 17.42 -2.21 -11.18
CA ASP A 182 18.32 -3.27 -10.74
C ASP A 182 17.61 -4.64 -10.56
N LEU A 183 16.34 -4.80 -10.95
CA LEU A 183 15.63 -6.08 -10.82
C LEU A 183 14.77 -6.44 -12.04
N ALA A 184 15.25 -7.47 -12.75
CA ALA A 184 14.69 -8.14 -13.92
C ALA A 184 13.26 -8.77 -13.78
N SER A 185 12.44 -8.30 -12.85
CA SER A 185 11.02 -8.65 -12.71
C SER A 185 10.23 -7.64 -11.85
N GLY A 186 10.51 -6.34 -11.99
CA GLY A 186 9.84 -5.26 -11.27
C GLY A 186 8.62 -4.63 -12.01
N PRO A 187 7.86 -3.76 -11.32
CA PRO A 187 6.79 -2.93 -11.89
C PRO A 187 7.25 -2.07 -13.09
N GLU A 188 6.32 -1.64 -13.96
CA GLU A 188 6.66 -0.75 -15.09
C GLU A 188 7.23 0.59 -14.59
N VAL A 189 8.37 1.03 -15.15
CA VAL A 189 9.04 2.29 -14.81
C VAL A 189 8.82 3.35 -15.88
N TYR A 190 8.41 4.56 -15.49
CA TYR A 190 8.14 5.68 -16.37
C TYR A 190 8.72 7.00 -15.84
N TRP A 191 9.04 7.90 -16.77
CA TRP A 191 9.56 9.22 -16.44
C TRP A 191 8.42 10.21 -16.17
N GLN A 192 8.62 11.10 -15.20
CA GLN A 192 7.79 12.28 -14.95
C GLN A 192 8.67 13.52 -14.81
N VAL A 193 8.07 14.69 -15.04
CA VAL A 193 8.74 15.98 -14.82
C VAL A 193 7.86 16.86 -13.95
N ASN A 194 8.46 17.48 -12.94
CA ASN A 194 7.86 18.63 -12.29
C ASN A 194 8.51 19.88 -12.86
N TYR A 195 7.71 20.68 -13.53
CA TYR A 195 8.12 21.97 -14.07
C TYR A 195 7.06 23.02 -13.74
N GLU A 196 7.48 24.09 -13.07
CA GLU A 196 6.60 25.22 -12.77
C GLU A 196 6.42 26.09 -14.01
N TYR A 197 5.16 26.33 -14.40
CA TYR A 197 4.75 27.09 -15.59
C TYR A 197 5.20 28.58 -15.60
N TYR A 198 5.95 29.05 -14.60
CA TYR A 198 6.27 30.47 -14.42
C TYR A 198 7.69 30.87 -14.87
N ASP A 199 8.41 30.01 -15.59
CA ASP A 199 9.77 30.31 -16.02
C ASP A 199 9.82 30.87 -17.46
N GLU A 200 10.55 31.98 -17.61
CA GLU A 200 10.62 32.78 -18.84
C GLU A 200 11.47 32.11 -19.94
N LEU A 201 12.24 31.08 -19.59
CA LEU A 201 13.15 30.36 -20.49
C LEU A 201 12.48 29.20 -21.22
N ILE A 202 11.66 28.42 -20.54
CA ILE A 202 11.04 27.20 -21.08
C ILE A 202 9.52 27.41 -21.20
N SER A 203 8.99 27.20 -22.39
CA SER A 203 7.57 27.33 -22.69
C SER A 203 6.78 26.05 -22.41
N LEU A 204 7.42 24.90 -22.54
CA LEU A 204 6.81 23.59 -22.37
C LEU A 204 7.89 22.52 -22.16
N VAL A 205 7.58 21.55 -21.30
CA VAL A 205 8.35 20.31 -21.15
C VAL A 205 7.40 19.14 -21.35
N GLU A 206 7.76 18.21 -22.24
CA GLU A 206 7.00 17.00 -22.53
C GLU A 206 7.88 15.77 -22.34
N ILE A 207 7.27 14.68 -21.86
CA ILE A 207 7.90 13.36 -21.78
C ILE A 207 7.00 12.37 -22.51
N ASN A 208 7.58 11.62 -23.45
CA ASN A 208 6.90 10.55 -24.18
C ASN A 208 7.78 9.30 -24.20
N GLY A 209 7.44 8.33 -23.33
CA GLY A 209 8.31 7.18 -23.06
C GLY A 209 9.62 7.67 -22.43
N ASP A 210 10.73 7.39 -23.10
CA ASP A 210 12.08 7.82 -22.67
C ASP A 210 12.52 9.15 -23.30
N LEU A 211 11.70 9.77 -24.15
CA LEU A 211 12.07 11.03 -24.80
C LEU A 211 11.59 12.22 -23.99
N LEU A 212 12.53 13.03 -23.50
CA LEU A 212 12.29 14.34 -22.90
C LEU A 212 12.44 15.42 -23.97
N THR A 213 11.38 16.18 -24.23
CA THR A 213 11.39 17.34 -25.14
C THR A 213 11.20 18.62 -24.34
N ILE A 214 12.12 19.56 -24.51
CA ILE A 214 12.08 20.89 -23.90
C ILE A 214 11.88 21.92 -25.01
N PHE A 215 10.89 22.78 -24.87
CA PHE A 215 10.60 23.89 -25.79
C PHE A 215 10.98 25.21 -25.16
N PHE A 216 11.91 25.94 -25.77
CA PHE A 216 12.36 27.25 -25.30
C PHE A 216 11.41 28.37 -25.71
N THR A 217 11.25 29.38 -24.85
CA THR A 217 10.43 30.55 -25.11
C THR A 217 11.13 31.49 -26.10
N GLY A 218 10.87 31.33 -27.40
CA GLY A 218 11.42 32.21 -28.42
C GLY A 218 12.95 32.22 -28.44
N LEU A 219 13.56 33.40 -28.27
CA LEU A 219 15.02 33.57 -28.17
C LEU A 219 15.47 33.85 -26.71
N SER A 220 14.66 33.48 -25.71
CA SER A 220 15.02 33.62 -24.29
C SER A 220 16.30 32.87 -23.98
N GLN A 221 17.17 33.46 -23.16
CA GLN A 221 18.50 32.92 -22.88
C GLN A 221 18.75 32.92 -21.38
N GLY A 222 19.60 31.99 -20.94
CA GLY A 222 19.91 31.82 -19.53
C GLY A 222 19.90 30.37 -19.14
N SER A 223 19.74 30.13 -17.84
CA SER A 223 19.65 28.79 -17.28
C SER A 223 18.55 28.69 -16.24
N THR A 224 17.90 27.55 -16.20
CA THR A 224 16.88 27.18 -15.21
C THR A 224 17.13 25.75 -14.74
N THR A 225 16.31 25.26 -13.82
CA THR A 225 16.35 23.89 -13.31
C THR A 225 14.98 23.26 -13.41
N ILE A 226 14.94 22.00 -13.84
CA ILE A 226 13.73 21.17 -13.79
C ILE A 226 14.00 19.98 -12.87
N THR A 227 12.95 19.43 -12.26
CA THR A 227 13.08 18.18 -11.52
C THR A 227 12.50 17.04 -12.34
N ILE A 228 13.35 16.07 -12.68
CA ILE A 228 12.97 14.85 -13.36
C ILE A 228 12.79 13.75 -12.31
N PHE A 229 11.75 12.94 -12.47
CA PHE A 229 11.45 11.79 -11.62
C PHE A 229 11.47 10.53 -12.47
N LEU A 230 12.13 9.49 -11.96
CA LEU A 230 11.98 8.13 -12.45
C LEU A 230 11.07 7.40 -11.47
N VAL A 231 9.90 6.96 -11.92
CA VAL A 231 8.83 6.45 -11.04
C VAL A 231 8.45 5.05 -11.48
N ASP A 232 8.32 4.12 -10.54
CA ASP A 232 7.77 2.79 -10.81
C ASP A 232 6.25 2.72 -10.59
N SER A 233 5.62 1.62 -11.02
CA SER A 233 4.17 1.45 -10.88
C SER A 233 3.66 1.31 -9.44
N ASP A 234 4.55 1.11 -8.46
CA ASP A 234 4.24 1.10 -7.03
C ASP A 234 4.49 2.47 -6.36
N LEU A 235 4.80 3.50 -7.16
CA LEU A 235 5.04 4.90 -6.77
C LEU A 235 6.32 5.13 -5.96
N LEU A 236 7.29 4.22 -5.99
CA LEU A 236 8.64 4.56 -5.57
C LEU A 236 9.34 5.34 -6.69
N PHE A 237 10.25 6.22 -6.30
CA PHE A 237 10.91 7.10 -7.25
C PHE A 237 12.32 7.47 -6.81
N ASP A 238 13.14 7.78 -7.81
CA ASP A 238 14.31 8.64 -7.68
C ASP A 238 14.07 9.94 -8.44
N SER A 239 14.76 11.01 -8.06
CA SER A 239 14.59 12.32 -8.66
C SER A 239 15.90 13.07 -8.76
N GLN A 240 16.04 13.84 -9.84
CA GLN A 240 17.20 14.67 -10.08
C GLN A 240 16.80 16.08 -10.49
N GLU A 241 17.41 17.09 -9.87
CA GLU A 241 17.41 18.45 -10.40
C GLU A 241 18.40 18.54 -11.56
N VAL A 242 17.88 18.88 -12.75
CA VAL A 242 18.65 18.98 -13.98
C VAL A 242 18.69 20.43 -14.42
N LYS A 243 19.91 20.95 -14.60
CA LYS A 243 20.13 22.30 -15.12
C LYS A 243 19.90 22.31 -16.63
N ILE A 244 19.11 23.27 -17.09
CA ILE A 244 18.85 23.53 -18.50
C ILE A 244 19.43 24.88 -18.85
N SER A 245 20.22 24.96 -19.91
CA SER A 245 20.80 26.22 -20.40
C SER A 245 20.47 26.43 -21.88
N HIS A 246 20.09 27.65 -22.24
CA HIS A 246 19.95 28.07 -23.64
C HIS A 246 21.01 29.14 -23.95
N PRO A 247 22.02 28.82 -24.79
CA PRO A 247 23.15 29.70 -25.05
C PRO A 247 22.76 30.90 -25.93
N GLN A 248 23.59 31.96 -25.86
CA GLN A 248 23.58 33.02 -26.87
C GLN A 248 23.97 32.40 -28.22
N SER A 249 23.17 32.63 -29.26
CA SER A 249 23.53 32.32 -30.67
C SER A 249 24.77 33.08 -31.12
#